data_AF-A0A1C5R0N1-F1
#
_entry.id   AF-A0A1C5R0N1-F1
#
_cell.length_a   1.000
_cell.length_b   1.000
_cell.length_c   1.000
_cell.angle_alpha   90.00
_cell.angle_beta   90.00
_cell.angle_gamma   90.00
#
_symmetry.space_group_name_H-M   'P 1'
#
loop_
_entity.id
_entity.type
_entity.pdbx_description
1 polymer ?
#
loop_
_entity_poly.entity_id
_entity_poly.type
_entity_poly.pdbx_seq_one_letter_code
_entity_poly.pdbx_strand_id
1 'polypeptide(L)'
;MQPLLLNIYHSYREQYRLRLIAGADGLSSSVSWLYYTEDIGNISFLRGKELVITTGMMIRSDPNWLYKLIEELAFSSCSGLIINIGNYIKADSISPEILALCDRHDFPLFTMPWQIHIVDIMQDICNQIFMNTYQENTITHLFSDIMTDSSYPIKKYTELESYGFPERAQYTVLLFGNAVSIINIQNHLDSLQIKYCLFLKKDKIVLIAQNCAREIIQNFLDLLLANNHFRQRQNSQVSHPRIGIGETVHSLMHVRYSYENAVVALDAAMQQNKDYLFFQDFGIHRILYSVTNKEILHHIYEESLGILERFDAENKTQLLETLHIYFQCQKSILDTANTMFTHRNTISYRLKKIQALLPLSLDEPEDMLMLQMAFQIRSIK
;
A
#
# COMPACT_ATOMS: atom_id res chain seq x y z
N MET A 1 10.09 8.41 -7.34
CA MET A 1 10.88 7.96 -8.51
C MET A 1 10.52 8.90 -9.66
N GLN A 2 11.45 9.39 -10.47
CA GLN A 2 11.05 10.24 -11.62
C GLN A 2 10.24 9.40 -12.63
N PRO A 3 9.14 9.94 -13.20
CA PRO A 3 8.33 9.23 -14.18
C PRO A 3 9.15 8.72 -15.37
N LEU A 4 8.88 7.50 -15.84
CA LEU A 4 9.67 6.87 -16.90
C LEU A 4 9.68 7.69 -18.20
N LEU A 5 8.55 8.31 -18.56
CA LEU A 5 8.46 9.16 -19.75
C LEU A 5 9.37 10.40 -19.66
N LEU A 6 9.41 11.04 -18.50
CA LEU A 6 10.30 12.17 -18.24
C LEU A 6 11.78 11.73 -18.35
N ASN A 7 12.11 10.55 -17.84
CA ASN A 7 13.47 9.99 -17.96
C ASN A 7 13.82 9.69 -19.43
N ILE A 8 12.91 9.07 -20.18
CA ILE A 8 13.06 8.84 -21.63
C ILE A 8 13.34 10.17 -22.34
N TYR A 9 12.55 11.20 -22.07
CA TYR A 9 12.74 12.52 -22.67
C TYR A 9 14.14 13.09 -22.36
N HIS A 10 14.54 13.08 -21.09
CA HIS A 10 15.85 13.62 -20.70
C HIS A 10 17.04 12.82 -21.25
N SER A 11 16.95 11.48 -21.29
CA SER A 11 17.98 10.61 -21.84
C SER A 11 18.20 10.85 -23.34
N TYR A 12 17.11 11.08 -24.08
CA TYR A 12 17.15 11.09 -25.54
C TYR A 12 17.06 12.47 -26.19
N ARG A 13 16.95 13.55 -25.39
CA ARG A 13 16.90 14.93 -25.91
C ARG A 13 18.10 15.33 -26.77
N GLU A 14 19.31 14.87 -26.42
CA GLU A 14 20.55 15.21 -27.15
C GLU A 14 20.85 14.18 -28.23
N GLN A 15 20.92 12.90 -27.85
CA GLN A 15 21.25 11.78 -28.75
C GLN A 15 20.29 11.69 -29.93
N TYR A 16 18.98 11.74 -29.65
CA TYR A 16 17.95 11.67 -30.66
C TYR A 16 17.33 13.02 -31.00
N ARG A 17 17.92 14.14 -30.53
CA ARG A 17 17.36 15.48 -30.75
C ARG A 17 15.85 15.54 -30.44
N LEU A 18 15.42 14.75 -29.45
CA LEU A 18 14.02 14.58 -29.10
C LEU A 18 13.53 15.87 -28.44
N ARG A 19 12.57 16.54 -29.07
CA ARG A 19 12.04 17.83 -28.59
C ARG A 19 10.58 17.70 -28.21
N LEU A 20 10.26 18.01 -26.97
CA LEU A 20 8.90 18.24 -26.52
C LEU A 20 8.41 19.59 -27.07
N ILE A 21 7.25 19.60 -27.71
CA ILE A 21 6.68 20.79 -28.35
C ILE A 21 5.31 21.19 -27.78
N ALA A 22 4.59 20.29 -27.10
CA ALA A 22 3.34 20.56 -26.38
C ALA A 22 3.04 19.46 -25.34
N GLY A 23 2.09 19.68 -24.44
CA GLY A 23 1.59 18.71 -23.47
C GLY A 23 2.56 18.39 -22.34
N ALA A 24 3.30 19.39 -21.86
CA ALA A 24 4.38 19.19 -20.88
C ALA A 24 3.90 18.62 -19.54
N ASP A 25 2.69 18.96 -19.11
CA ASP A 25 2.09 18.44 -17.88
C ASP A 25 1.81 16.93 -17.95
N GLY A 26 1.77 16.37 -19.17
CA GLY A 26 1.65 14.94 -19.43
C GLY A 26 2.91 14.11 -19.21
N LEU A 27 4.07 14.72 -18.97
CA LEU A 27 5.35 14.00 -18.81
C LEU A 27 5.37 13.07 -17.59
N SER A 28 4.45 13.26 -16.64
CA SER A 28 4.26 12.35 -15.51
C SER A 28 3.49 11.07 -15.85
N SER A 29 2.99 10.93 -17.08
CA SER A 29 2.24 9.76 -17.51
C SER A 29 3.10 8.48 -17.48
N SER A 30 2.49 7.38 -17.06
CA SER A 30 3.14 6.07 -17.11
C SER A 30 3.30 5.59 -18.55
N VAL A 31 4.45 5.00 -18.88
CA VAL A 31 4.73 4.35 -20.17
C VAL A 31 5.02 2.88 -19.91
N SER A 32 4.38 1.98 -20.65
CA SER A 32 4.62 0.53 -20.54
C SER A 32 5.02 -0.13 -21.86
N TRP A 33 4.87 0.56 -22.98
CA TRP A 33 5.18 0.01 -24.29
C TRP A 33 5.45 1.11 -25.32
N LEU A 34 6.08 0.73 -26.43
CA LEU A 34 6.30 1.59 -27.58
C LEU A 34 5.55 1.03 -28.79
N TYR A 35 4.81 1.87 -29.50
CA TYR A 35 4.02 1.44 -30.65
C TYR A 35 4.29 2.31 -31.88
N TYR A 36 4.58 1.68 -33.01
CA TYR A 36 4.74 2.39 -34.28
C TYR A 36 3.47 2.24 -35.11
N THR A 37 2.92 3.35 -35.61
CA THR A 37 1.77 3.33 -36.51
C THR A 37 1.82 4.44 -37.55
N GLU A 38 1.24 4.12 -38.70
CA GLU A 38 0.93 5.08 -39.77
C GLU A 38 -0.57 5.14 -40.05
N ASP A 39 -1.39 4.37 -39.32
CA ASP A 39 -2.82 4.25 -39.56
C ASP A 39 -3.63 4.48 -38.28
N ILE A 40 -4.66 5.31 -38.39
CA ILE A 40 -5.63 5.60 -37.33
C ILE A 40 -6.53 4.38 -37.08
N GLY A 41 -6.82 3.58 -38.12
CA GLY A 41 -7.72 2.43 -38.03
C GLY A 41 -7.29 1.36 -37.02
N ASN A 42 -6.02 1.35 -36.62
CA ASN A 42 -5.48 0.39 -35.66
C ASN A 42 -5.41 0.90 -34.21
N ILE A 43 -5.82 2.16 -33.94
CA ILE A 43 -5.75 2.75 -32.59
C ILE A 43 -6.67 1.99 -31.61
N SER A 44 -7.75 1.38 -32.09
CA SER A 44 -8.66 0.57 -31.25
C SER A 44 -8.00 -0.66 -30.61
N PHE A 45 -6.80 -1.06 -31.06
CA PHE A 45 -6.04 -2.16 -30.46
C PHE A 45 -5.10 -1.74 -29.33
N LEU A 46 -4.93 -0.43 -29.12
CA LEU A 46 -4.12 0.11 -28.02
C LEU A 46 -4.81 -0.14 -26.68
N ARG A 47 -4.01 -0.40 -25.66
CA ARG A 47 -4.45 -0.74 -24.30
C ARG A 47 -4.22 0.42 -23.32
N GLY A 48 -3.64 1.52 -23.80
CA GLY A 48 -3.21 2.66 -23.00
C GLY A 48 -1.78 2.51 -22.51
N LYS A 49 -1.17 3.64 -22.14
CA LYS A 49 0.23 3.76 -21.70
C LYS A 49 1.28 3.43 -22.77
N GLU A 50 0.90 3.39 -24.04
CA GLU A 50 1.85 3.32 -25.15
C GLU A 50 2.41 4.71 -25.48
N LEU A 51 3.72 4.79 -25.70
CA LEU A 51 4.34 5.91 -26.39
C LEU A 51 4.34 5.60 -27.89
N VAL A 52 3.66 6.43 -28.67
CA VAL A 52 3.45 6.16 -30.09
C VAL A 52 4.49 6.86 -30.95
N ILE A 53 4.96 6.22 -32.03
CA ILE A 53 5.83 6.82 -33.03
C ILE A 53 5.16 6.79 -34.39
N THR A 54 5.23 7.90 -35.13
CA THR A 54 4.77 7.98 -36.52
C THR A 54 5.70 8.83 -37.39
N THR A 55 5.81 8.48 -38.67
CA THR A 55 6.40 9.33 -39.72
C THR A 55 5.41 10.31 -40.32
N GLY A 56 4.11 10.09 -40.10
CA GLY A 56 3.03 10.92 -40.62
C GLY A 56 2.81 10.76 -42.11
N MET A 57 3.12 9.59 -42.67
CA MET A 57 3.04 9.33 -44.11
C MET A 57 1.63 9.61 -44.68
N MET A 58 0.59 9.42 -43.87
CA MET A 58 -0.81 9.61 -44.26
C MET A 58 -1.26 11.08 -44.35
N ILE A 59 -0.46 12.05 -43.89
CA ILE A 59 -0.84 13.47 -43.93
C ILE A 59 -1.04 14.00 -45.36
N ARG A 60 -0.46 13.33 -46.36
CA ARG A 60 -0.64 13.68 -47.78
C ARG A 60 -2.07 13.41 -48.27
N SER A 61 -2.76 12.46 -47.66
CA SER A 61 -4.11 12.05 -48.05
C SER A 61 -5.19 12.81 -47.27
N ASP A 62 -4.91 13.22 -46.03
CA ASP A 62 -5.81 14.00 -45.19
C ASP A 62 -5.02 15.02 -44.36
N PRO A 63 -5.11 16.34 -44.65
CA PRO A 63 -4.42 17.38 -43.89
C PRO A 63 -4.78 17.42 -42.39
N ASN A 64 -5.97 16.93 -42.02
CA ASN A 64 -6.43 16.88 -40.64
C ASN A 64 -6.07 15.55 -39.93
N TRP A 65 -5.37 14.66 -40.63
CA TRP A 65 -5.03 13.33 -40.11
C TRP A 65 -4.27 13.39 -38.79
N LEU A 66 -3.29 14.29 -38.67
CA LEU A 66 -2.48 14.40 -37.45
C LEU A 66 -3.33 14.84 -36.25
N TYR A 67 -4.25 15.79 -36.45
CA TYR A 67 -5.18 16.21 -35.42
C TYR A 67 -6.04 15.04 -34.94
N LYS A 68 -6.65 14.30 -35.87
CA LYS A 68 -7.49 13.12 -35.56
C LYS A 68 -6.70 12.03 -34.85
N LEU A 69 -5.46 11.77 -35.29
CA LEU A 69 -4.58 10.80 -34.63
C LEU A 69 -4.34 11.18 -33.17
N ILE A 70 -3.97 12.44 -32.90
CA ILE A 70 -3.69 12.90 -31.53
C ILE A 70 -4.94 12.82 -30.66
N GLU A 71 -6.10 13.22 -31.18
CA GLU A 71 -7.38 13.14 -30.46
C GLU A 71 -7.72 11.69 -30.05
N GLU A 72 -7.59 10.74 -30.97
CA GLU A 72 -7.82 9.31 -30.70
C GLU A 72 -6.79 8.71 -29.73
N LEU A 73 -5.50 9.06 -29.87
CA LEU A 73 -4.45 8.58 -28.97
C LEU A 73 -4.62 9.13 -27.53
N ALA A 74 -4.99 10.40 -27.40
CA ALA A 74 -5.28 11.00 -26.11
C ALA A 74 -6.51 10.34 -25.47
N PHE A 75 -7.56 10.05 -26.26
CA PHE A 75 -8.75 9.34 -25.79
C PHE A 75 -8.43 7.90 -25.33
N SER A 76 -7.56 7.18 -26.05
CA SER A 76 -7.08 5.84 -25.68
C SER A 76 -6.10 5.82 -24.50
N SER A 77 -5.86 6.95 -23.83
CA SER A 77 -4.93 7.05 -22.69
C SER A 77 -3.49 6.62 -23.01
N CYS A 78 -3.04 6.86 -24.25
CA CYS A 78 -1.64 6.69 -24.63
C CYS A 78 -0.77 7.75 -23.93
N SER A 79 0.52 7.44 -23.74
CA SER A 79 1.44 8.28 -22.95
C SER A 79 2.00 9.47 -23.72
N GLY A 80 1.88 9.49 -25.05
CA GLY A 80 2.39 10.56 -25.90
C GLY A 80 2.64 10.12 -27.33
N LEU A 81 3.06 11.06 -28.18
CA LEU A 81 3.36 10.84 -29.59
C LEU A 81 4.73 11.43 -29.97
N ILE A 82 5.56 10.64 -30.64
CA ILE A 82 6.81 11.08 -31.28
C ILE A 82 6.57 11.15 -32.78
N ILE A 83 6.76 12.34 -33.36
CA ILE A 83 6.69 12.55 -34.80
C ILE A 83 8.09 12.62 -35.39
N ASN A 84 8.36 11.79 -36.38
CA ASN A 84 9.58 11.90 -37.18
C ASN A 84 9.42 12.97 -38.27
N ILE A 85 9.94 14.17 -38.04
CA ILE A 85 9.76 15.35 -38.88
C ILE A 85 10.85 15.50 -39.94
N GLY A 86 10.47 15.92 -41.14
CA GLY A 86 11.37 16.32 -42.22
C GLY A 86 10.88 15.92 -43.60
N ASN A 87 10.39 14.68 -43.77
CA ASN A 87 10.00 14.14 -45.08
C ASN A 87 8.49 14.30 -45.36
N TYR A 88 7.63 13.85 -44.45
CA TYR A 88 6.17 13.96 -44.61
C TYR A 88 5.59 15.13 -43.83
N ILE A 89 5.94 15.24 -42.54
CA ILE A 89 5.55 16.36 -41.68
C ILE A 89 6.75 17.28 -41.51
N LYS A 90 6.57 18.58 -41.78
CA LYS A 90 7.56 19.61 -41.47
C LYS A 90 7.25 20.21 -40.09
N ALA A 91 8.27 20.72 -39.39
CA ALA A 91 8.06 21.37 -38.09
C ALA A 91 6.99 22.48 -38.17
N ASP A 92 7.06 23.31 -39.20
CA ASP A 92 6.13 24.45 -39.41
C ASP A 92 4.70 24.03 -39.80
N SER A 93 4.48 22.75 -40.13
CA SER A 93 3.15 22.21 -40.43
C SER A 93 2.39 21.74 -39.20
N ILE A 94 3.02 21.73 -38.03
CA ILE A 94 2.35 21.46 -36.75
C ILE A 94 1.66 22.76 -36.33
N SER A 95 0.34 22.80 -36.51
CA SER A 95 -0.43 24.03 -36.33
C SER A 95 -0.61 24.39 -34.84
N PRO A 96 -0.89 25.66 -34.52
CA PRO A 96 -1.22 26.06 -33.15
C PRO A 96 -2.44 25.31 -32.59
N GLU A 97 -3.39 24.89 -33.43
CA GLU A 97 -4.53 24.09 -32.96
C GLU A 97 -4.10 22.69 -32.47
N ILE A 98 -3.09 22.08 -33.10
CA ILE A 98 -2.54 20.79 -32.64
C ILE A 98 -1.82 20.95 -31.30
N LEU A 99 -1.03 22.02 -31.14
CA LEU A 99 -0.34 22.29 -29.86
C LEU A 99 -1.37 22.50 -28.73
N ALA A 100 -2.40 23.30 -28.99
CA ALA A 100 -3.47 23.56 -28.03
C ALA A 100 -4.31 22.30 -27.72
N LEU A 101 -4.45 21.36 -28.66
CA LEU A 101 -5.07 20.06 -28.41
C LEU A 101 -4.24 19.24 -27.42
N CYS A 102 -2.93 19.15 -27.65
CA CYS A 102 -2.01 18.43 -26.77
C CYS A 102 -1.98 19.03 -25.35
N ASP A 103 -1.90 20.35 -25.24
CA ASP A 103 -1.89 21.03 -23.93
C ASP A 103 -3.22 20.83 -23.19
N ARG A 104 -4.36 20.83 -23.89
CA ARG A 104 -5.68 20.59 -23.28
C ARG A 104 -5.83 19.20 -22.69
N HIS A 105 -5.17 18.21 -23.29
CA HIS A 105 -5.26 16.81 -22.90
C HIS A 105 -4.08 16.35 -22.05
N ASP A 106 -3.17 17.26 -21.65
CA ASP A 106 -1.90 16.90 -21.03
C ASP A 106 -1.19 15.78 -21.81
N PHE A 107 -1.19 15.85 -23.14
CA PHE A 107 -0.70 14.79 -24.02
C PHE A 107 0.66 15.15 -24.63
N PRO A 108 1.77 14.56 -24.15
CA PRO A 108 3.11 14.93 -24.60
C PRO A 108 3.31 14.69 -26.10
N LEU A 109 3.61 15.78 -26.81
CA LEU A 109 3.94 15.74 -28.22
C LEU A 109 5.43 16.00 -28.42
N PHE A 110 6.12 15.03 -28.98
CA PHE A 110 7.54 15.08 -29.27
C PHE A 110 7.81 15.12 -30.77
N THR A 111 8.93 15.72 -31.15
CA THR A 111 9.46 15.69 -32.51
C THR A 111 10.89 15.15 -32.52
N MET A 112 11.22 14.46 -33.60
CA MET A 112 12.54 13.90 -33.87
C MET A 112 12.88 14.15 -35.35
N PRO A 113 14.13 14.51 -35.72
CA PRO A 113 14.50 14.73 -37.11
C PRO A 113 14.54 13.47 -37.98
N TRP A 114 14.18 13.59 -39.27
CA TRP A 114 14.15 12.50 -40.25
C TRP A 114 15.48 11.74 -40.42
N GLN A 115 16.61 12.39 -40.13
CA GLN A 115 17.91 11.74 -40.23
C GLN A 115 18.10 10.63 -39.18
N ILE A 116 17.23 10.58 -38.17
CA ILE A 116 17.30 9.60 -37.09
C ILE A 116 16.43 8.41 -37.48
N HIS A 117 17.05 7.23 -37.46
CA HIS A 117 16.34 6.01 -37.78
C HIS A 117 15.42 5.64 -36.61
N ILE A 118 14.15 5.44 -36.92
CA ILE A 118 13.12 5.08 -35.94
C ILE A 118 13.52 3.81 -35.18
N VAL A 119 14.18 2.87 -35.86
CA VAL A 119 14.63 1.61 -35.25
C VAL A 119 15.59 1.86 -34.08
N ASP A 120 16.46 2.86 -34.15
CA ASP A 120 17.46 3.14 -33.11
C ASP A 120 16.78 3.62 -31.82
N ILE A 121 15.94 4.65 -31.92
CA ILE A 121 15.17 5.15 -30.79
C ILE A 121 14.17 4.11 -30.26
N MET A 122 13.58 3.30 -31.16
CA MET A 122 12.68 2.23 -30.75
C MET A 122 13.38 1.19 -29.88
N GLN A 123 14.55 0.71 -30.32
CA GLN A 123 15.32 -0.27 -29.56
C GLN A 123 15.71 0.28 -28.18
N ASP A 124 16.21 1.51 -28.14
CA ASP A 124 16.64 2.15 -26.90
C ASP A 124 15.50 2.37 -25.91
N ILE A 125 14.36 2.92 -26.36
CA ILE A 125 13.19 3.12 -25.50
C ILE A 125 12.63 1.77 -25.04
N CYS A 126 12.50 0.78 -25.92
CA CYS A 126 12.03 -0.56 -25.54
C CYS A 126 12.96 -1.21 -24.50
N ASN A 127 14.27 -1.09 -24.67
CA ASN A 127 15.26 -1.58 -23.70
C ASN A 127 15.11 -0.85 -22.37
N GLN A 128 14.90 0.46 -22.36
CA GLN A 128 14.70 1.23 -21.14
C GLN A 128 13.41 0.83 -20.41
N ILE A 129 12.30 0.66 -21.14
CA ILE A 129 11.03 0.17 -20.59
C ILE A 129 11.22 -1.23 -19.99
N PHE A 130 11.82 -2.15 -20.76
CA PHE A 130 12.06 -3.52 -20.33
C PHE A 130 12.94 -3.58 -19.08
N MET A 131 14.04 -2.83 -19.04
CA MET A 131 14.93 -2.76 -17.88
C MET A 131 14.21 -2.20 -16.66
N ASN A 132 13.38 -1.16 -16.81
CA ASN A 132 12.59 -0.62 -15.70
C ASN A 132 11.61 -1.67 -15.13
N THR A 133 10.85 -2.34 -15.99
CA THR A 133 9.93 -3.42 -15.58
C THR A 133 10.67 -4.61 -14.96
N TYR A 134 11.82 -4.99 -15.52
CA TYR A 134 12.66 -6.04 -14.96
C TYR A 134 13.15 -5.68 -13.55
N GLN A 135 13.61 -4.45 -13.35
CA GLN A 135 14.03 -3.96 -12.03
C GLN A 135 12.88 -3.96 -11.02
N GLU A 136 11.70 -3.45 -11.38
CA GLU A 136 10.51 -3.45 -10.51
C GLU A 136 10.11 -4.88 -10.08
N ASN A 137 10.12 -5.83 -11.03
CA ASN A 137 9.81 -7.23 -10.75
C ASN A 137 10.88 -7.88 -9.86
N THR A 138 12.16 -7.60 -10.11
CA THR A 138 13.27 -8.11 -9.29
C THR A 138 13.19 -7.57 -7.87
N ILE A 139 12.98 -6.26 -7.68
CA ILE A 139 12.80 -5.65 -6.35
C ILE A 139 11.63 -6.31 -5.62
N THR A 140 10.50 -6.49 -6.31
CA THR A 140 9.31 -7.15 -5.77
C THR A 140 9.61 -8.58 -5.32
N HIS A 141 10.31 -9.37 -6.15
CA HIS A 141 10.70 -10.73 -5.82
C HIS A 141 11.64 -10.76 -4.61
N LEU A 142 12.66 -9.89 -4.57
CA LEU A 142 13.62 -9.81 -3.47
C LEU A 142 12.92 -9.49 -2.14
N PHE A 143 12.05 -8.48 -2.12
CA PHE A 143 11.29 -8.15 -0.92
C PHE A 143 10.30 -9.24 -0.52
N SER A 144 9.63 -9.87 -1.49
CA SER A 144 8.72 -10.98 -1.21
C SER A 144 9.46 -12.14 -0.55
N ASP A 145 10.67 -12.47 -1.03
CA ASP A 145 11.52 -13.51 -0.45
C ASP A 145 11.98 -13.16 0.98
N ILE A 146 12.43 -11.92 1.23
CA ILE A 146 12.85 -11.46 2.58
C ILE A 146 11.75 -11.70 3.61
N MET A 147 10.50 -11.48 3.21
CA MET A 147 9.34 -11.68 4.08
C MET A 147 8.99 -13.15 4.32
N THR A 148 9.38 -14.07 3.43
CA THR A 148 9.05 -15.51 3.56
C THR A 148 10.18 -16.33 4.16
N ASP A 149 11.43 -16.05 3.81
CA ASP A 149 12.59 -16.84 4.18
C ASP A 149 13.19 -16.31 5.49
N SER A 150 13.35 -17.18 6.49
CA SER A 150 13.95 -16.81 7.78
C SER A 150 15.47 -16.77 7.73
N SER A 151 16.07 -17.32 6.67
CA SER A 151 17.51 -17.42 6.47
C SER A 151 17.93 -16.77 5.14
N TYR A 152 17.42 -15.56 4.88
CA TYR A 152 17.65 -14.88 3.60
C TYR A 152 19.15 -14.56 3.38
N PRO A 153 19.76 -14.95 2.25
CA PRO A 153 21.20 -14.81 2.02
C PRO A 153 21.66 -13.35 1.98
N ILE A 154 22.80 -13.04 2.62
CA ILE A 154 23.38 -11.68 2.67
C ILE A 154 23.55 -11.07 1.27
N LYS A 155 23.97 -11.88 0.29
CA LYS A 155 24.20 -11.45 -1.11
C LYS A 155 22.96 -10.87 -1.81
N LYS A 156 21.75 -11.20 -1.35
CA LYS A 156 20.52 -10.66 -1.96
C LYS A 156 20.17 -9.27 -1.42
N TYR A 157 20.66 -8.87 -0.23
CA TYR A 157 20.49 -7.50 0.26
C TYR A 157 21.31 -6.50 -0.56
N THR A 158 22.53 -6.86 -0.97
CA THR A 158 23.39 -6.01 -1.81
C THR A 158 22.75 -5.70 -3.17
N GLU A 159 21.88 -6.58 -3.68
CA GLU A 159 21.14 -6.33 -4.91
C GLU A 159 20.08 -5.23 -4.73
N LEU A 160 19.32 -5.26 -3.62
CA LEU A 160 18.38 -4.19 -3.25
C LEU A 160 19.10 -2.85 -3.05
N GLU A 161 20.32 -2.85 -2.51
CA GLU A 161 21.13 -1.62 -2.39
C GLU A 161 21.42 -1.00 -3.75
N SER A 162 21.72 -1.81 -4.78
CA SER A 162 21.95 -1.32 -6.14
C SER A 162 20.71 -0.69 -6.75
N TYR A 163 19.52 -1.14 -6.34
CA TYR A 163 18.23 -0.52 -6.68
C TYR A 163 17.85 0.62 -5.74
N GLY A 164 18.77 1.05 -4.87
CA GLY A 164 18.69 2.18 -3.94
C GLY A 164 17.78 1.98 -2.73
N PHE A 165 17.63 0.72 -2.30
CA PHE A 165 17.16 0.35 -0.96
C PHE A 165 18.39 -0.08 -0.14
N PRO A 166 19.09 0.84 0.54
CA PRO A 166 20.33 0.52 1.26
C PRO A 166 20.06 -0.36 2.49
N GLU A 167 21.01 -1.21 2.88
CA GLU A 167 20.87 -2.09 4.04
C GLU A 167 20.55 -1.29 5.30
N ARG A 168 21.22 -0.15 5.51
CA ARG A 168 21.05 0.75 6.66
C ARG A 168 20.16 1.95 6.32
N ALA A 169 18.86 1.71 6.29
CA ALA A 169 17.84 2.76 6.20
C ALA A 169 16.60 2.39 7.01
N GLN A 170 15.71 3.36 7.18
CA GLN A 170 14.43 3.13 7.81
C GLN A 170 13.46 2.49 6.83
N TYR A 171 12.79 1.41 7.25
CA TYR A 171 11.76 0.73 6.49
C TYR A 171 10.53 0.51 7.34
N THR A 172 9.35 0.80 6.77
CA THR A 172 8.07 0.52 7.40
C THR A 172 7.19 -0.24 6.42
N VAL A 173 6.64 -1.37 6.85
CA VAL A 173 5.73 -2.18 6.04
C VAL A 173 4.28 -1.82 6.39
N LEU A 174 3.46 -1.56 5.37
CA LEU A 174 2.02 -1.40 5.47
C LEU A 174 1.33 -2.51 4.70
N LEU A 175 0.28 -3.08 5.28
CA LEU A 175 -0.55 -4.10 4.68
C LEU A 175 -2.00 -3.63 4.56
N PHE A 176 -2.51 -3.66 3.33
CA PHE A 176 -3.91 -3.31 3.04
C PHE A 176 -4.72 -4.60 2.90
N GLY A 177 -5.75 -4.75 3.73
CA GLY A 177 -6.55 -5.97 3.82
C GLY A 177 -7.70 -6.09 2.84
N ASN A 178 -8.20 -4.98 2.28
CA ASN A 178 -9.30 -4.97 1.30
C ASN A 178 -8.89 -4.20 0.04
N ALA A 179 -9.68 -4.35 -1.04
CA ALA A 179 -9.42 -3.85 -2.38
C ALA A 179 -9.34 -2.31 -2.46
N VAL A 180 -8.18 -1.75 -2.11
CA VAL A 180 -7.74 -0.45 -2.61
C VAL A 180 -7.08 -0.66 -3.95
N SER A 181 -7.37 0.17 -4.94
CA SER A 181 -6.62 0.13 -6.20
C SER A 181 -5.15 0.48 -5.94
N ILE A 182 -4.23 -0.40 -6.36
CA ILE A 182 -2.77 -0.16 -6.34
C ILE A 182 -2.45 1.19 -7.00
N ILE A 183 -3.13 1.53 -8.10
CA ILE A 183 -2.94 2.80 -8.82
C ILE A 183 -3.30 4.00 -7.93
N ASN A 184 -4.37 3.90 -7.14
CA ASN A 184 -4.76 4.98 -6.24
C ASN A 184 -3.70 5.20 -5.13
N ILE A 185 -3.14 4.10 -4.61
CA ILE A 185 -2.03 4.16 -3.65
C ILE A 185 -0.81 4.83 -4.29
N GLN A 186 -0.40 4.39 -5.48
CA GLN A 186 0.76 4.93 -6.20
C GLN A 186 0.64 6.44 -6.44
N ASN A 187 -0.50 6.91 -6.96
CA ASN A 187 -0.72 8.33 -7.23
C ASN A 187 -0.51 9.22 -5.99
N HIS A 188 -0.97 8.76 -4.83
CA HIS A 188 -0.77 9.49 -3.57
C HIS A 188 0.68 9.38 -3.09
N LEU A 189 1.32 8.21 -3.21
CA LEU A 189 2.72 8.01 -2.81
C LEU A 189 3.70 8.81 -3.65
N ASP A 190 3.47 8.94 -4.95
CA ASP A 190 4.36 9.66 -5.85
C ASP A 190 4.44 11.15 -5.49
N SER A 191 3.38 11.71 -4.90
CA SER A 191 3.38 13.09 -4.39
C SER A 191 4.28 13.29 -3.15
N LEU A 192 4.56 12.22 -2.39
CA LEU A 192 5.35 12.28 -1.15
C LEU A 192 6.86 12.28 -1.41
N GLN A 193 7.30 12.05 -2.66
CA GLN A 193 8.71 11.94 -3.04
C GLN A 193 9.52 10.91 -2.23
N ILE A 194 8.84 9.93 -1.61
CA ILE A 194 9.50 8.84 -0.89
C ILE A 194 9.85 7.70 -1.84
N LYS A 195 10.84 6.91 -1.43
CA LYS A 195 11.13 5.65 -2.10
C LYS A 195 10.29 4.54 -1.49
N TYR A 196 9.67 3.74 -2.34
CA TYR A 196 8.80 2.67 -1.89
C TYR A 196 8.81 1.47 -2.84
N CYS A 197 8.37 0.32 -2.33
CA CYS A 197 8.03 -0.86 -3.13
C CYS A 197 6.57 -1.22 -2.82
N LEU A 198 5.76 -1.42 -3.85
CA LEU A 198 4.33 -1.71 -3.73
C LEU A 198 3.97 -2.90 -4.62
N PHE A 199 3.40 -3.94 -4.04
CA PHE A 199 3.05 -5.16 -4.77
C PHE A 199 1.91 -5.94 -4.10
N LEU A 200 1.34 -6.90 -4.82
CA LEU A 200 0.30 -7.80 -4.30
C LEU A 200 0.93 -9.10 -3.77
N LYS A 201 0.53 -9.55 -2.58
CA LYS A 201 0.95 -10.83 -1.99
C LYS A 201 -0.22 -11.47 -1.26
N LYS A 202 -0.65 -12.66 -1.69
CA LYS A 202 -1.79 -13.42 -1.11
C LYS A 202 -3.04 -12.55 -0.90
N ASP A 203 -3.45 -11.85 -1.95
CA ASP A 203 -4.60 -10.92 -1.98
C ASP A 203 -4.51 -9.68 -1.07
N LYS A 204 -3.35 -9.44 -0.44
CA LYS A 204 -3.06 -8.23 0.33
C LYS A 204 -2.09 -7.35 -0.45
N ILE A 205 -2.31 -6.04 -0.44
CA ILE A 205 -1.34 -5.11 -0.99
C ILE A 205 -0.29 -4.84 0.08
N VAL A 206 0.97 -4.98 -0.30
CA VAL A 206 2.14 -4.74 0.54
C VAL A 206 2.80 -3.46 0.06
N LEU A 207 2.95 -2.49 0.95
CA LEU A 207 3.74 -1.28 0.73
C LEU A 207 4.92 -1.29 1.68
N ILE A 208 6.12 -1.13 1.15
CA ILE A 208 7.35 -0.93 1.91
C ILE A 208 7.78 0.50 1.67
N ALA A 209 7.68 1.35 2.69
CA ALA A 209 8.11 2.73 2.63
C ALA A 209 9.51 2.87 3.21
N GLN A 210 10.42 3.50 2.45
CA GLN A 210 11.79 3.80 2.90
C GLN A 210 11.86 5.24 3.43
N ASN A 211 12.53 5.43 4.57
CA ASN A 211 12.81 6.73 5.19
C ASN A 211 11.56 7.61 5.33
N CYS A 212 10.42 6.98 5.63
CA CYS A 212 9.14 7.66 5.78
C CYS A 212 8.76 7.72 7.26
N ALA A 213 8.64 8.95 7.79
CA ALA A 213 8.25 9.20 9.16
C ALA A 213 6.79 8.83 9.42
N ARG A 214 6.46 8.53 10.68
CA ARG A 214 5.12 8.10 11.10
C ARG A 214 4.05 9.14 10.74
N GLU A 215 4.34 10.41 10.93
CA GLU A 215 3.40 11.52 10.65
C GLU A 215 3.08 11.62 9.16
N ILE A 216 4.07 11.36 8.29
CA ILE A 216 3.89 11.34 6.83
C ILE A 216 3.01 10.16 6.44
N ILE A 217 3.24 8.98 7.03
CA ILE A 217 2.40 7.80 6.82
C ILE A 217 0.95 8.09 7.25
N GLN A 218 0.74 8.68 8.42
CA GLN A 218 -0.59 9.04 8.91
C GLN A 218 -1.32 9.99 7.96
N ASN A 219 -0.68 11.09 7.58
CA ASN A 219 -1.25 12.05 6.63
C ASN A 219 -1.61 11.40 5.28
N PHE A 220 -0.74 10.52 4.77
CA PHE A 220 -1.00 9.75 3.55
C PHE A 220 -2.23 8.85 3.68
N LEU A 221 -2.35 8.13 4.80
CA LEU A 221 -3.49 7.26 5.06
C LEU A 221 -4.79 8.05 5.20
N ASP A 222 -4.77 9.17 5.93
CA ASP A 222 -5.94 10.02 6.11
C ASP A 222 -6.44 10.59 4.77
N LEU A 223 -5.54 11.03 3.90
CA LEU A 223 -5.87 11.47 2.53
C LEU A 223 -6.45 10.33 1.69
N LEU A 224 -5.81 9.16 1.72
CA LEU A 224 -6.26 7.99 0.97
C LEU A 224 -7.65 7.53 1.42
N LEU A 225 -7.93 7.58 2.72
CA LEU A 225 -9.21 7.21 3.31
C LEU A 225 -10.30 8.24 3.04
N ALA A 226 -10.00 9.54 3.16
CA ALA A 226 -10.95 10.62 2.87
C ALA A 226 -11.53 10.51 1.45
N ASN A 227 -10.68 10.19 0.47
CA ASN A 227 -11.08 9.99 -0.93
C ASN A 227 -11.99 8.76 -1.12
N ASN A 228 -11.79 7.71 -0.32
CA ASN A 228 -12.64 6.51 -0.36
C ASN A 228 -14.00 6.73 0.33
N HIS A 229 -14.04 7.49 1.44
CA HIS A 229 -15.30 7.85 2.11
C HIS A 229 -16.25 8.64 1.20
N PHE A 230 -15.71 9.50 0.33
CA PHE A 230 -16.52 10.24 -0.65
C PHE A 230 -17.18 9.29 -1.67
N ARG A 231 -16.45 8.28 -2.17
CA ARG A 231 -16.96 7.28 -3.12
C ARG A 231 -18.00 6.35 -2.50
N GLN A 232 -17.85 6.03 -1.21
CA GLN A 232 -18.79 5.17 -0.49
C GLN A 232 -20.17 5.83 -0.29
N ARG A 233 -20.24 7.15 -0.11
CA ARG A 233 -21.53 7.87 -0.04
C ARG A 233 -22.38 7.71 -1.30
N GLN A 234 -21.77 7.34 -2.43
CA GLN A 234 -22.47 7.10 -3.68
C GLN A 234 -22.73 5.59 -3.94
N ASN A 235 -22.09 4.67 -3.21
CA ASN A 235 -22.21 3.24 -3.46
C ASN A 235 -22.00 2.37 -2.20
N SER A 236 -23.07 1.72 -1.73
CA SER A 236 -23.18 1.03 -0.44
C SER A 236 -22.36 -0.27 -0.29
N GLN A 237 -21.68 -0.72 -1.35
CA GLN A 237 -20.93 -1.99 -1.38
C GLN A 237 -19.40 -1.83 -1.20
N VAL A 238 -18.88 -0.61 -1.09
CA VAL A 238 -17.43 -0.40 -0.94
C VAL A 238 -17.04 -0.60 0.53
N SER A 239 -16.28 -1.66 0.82
CA SER A 239 -15.73 -1.91 2.16
C SER A 239 -14.59 -0.94 2.46
N HIS A 240 -14.53 -0.43 3.70
CA HIS A 240 -13.40 0.38 4.15
C HIS A 240 -12.11 -0.43 4.07
N PRO A 241 -11.02 0.16 3.55
CA PRO A 241 -9.74 -0.52 3.61
C PRO A 241 -9.27 -0.56 5.06
N ARG A 242 -8.95 -1.77 5.51
CA ARG A 242 -8.32 -2.02 6.80
C ARG A 242 -6.82 -2.10 6.58
N ILE A 243 -6.04 -1.38 7.36
CA ILE A 243 -4.61 -1.23 7.13
C ILE A 243 -3.83 -1.54 8.41
N GLY A 244 -2.91 -2.50 8.33
CA GLY A 244 -1.96 -2.77 9.40
C GLY A 244 -0.61 -2.13 9.08
N ILE A 245 -0.05 -1.39 10.03
CA ILE A 245 1.27 -0.78 9.89
C ILE A 245 2.24 -1.44 10.87
N GLY A 246 3.34 -1.96 10.33
CA GLY A 246 4.44 -2.54 11.08
C GLY A 246 5.26 -1.51 11.82
N GLU A 247 6.21 -1.99 12.62
CA GLU A 247 7.20 -1.12 13.24
C GLU A 247 8.22 -0.61 12.22
N THR A 248 8.65 0.64 12.36
CA THR A 248 9.76 1.18 11.59
C THR A 248 11.06 0.52 12.03
N VAL A 249 11.75 -0.13 11.11
CA VAL A 249 13.01 -0.82 11.36
C VAL A 249 14.17 -0.09 10.68
N HIS A 250 15.38 -0.19 11.22
CA HIS A 250 16.56 0.53 10.72
C HIS A 250 17.49 -0.31 9.84
N SER A 251 17.00 -1.46 9.36
CA SER A 251 17.75 -2.31 8.44
C SER A 251 16.85 -3.14 7.53
N LEU A 252 17.28 -3.40 6.30
CA LEU A 252 16.64 -4.35 5.39
C LEU A 252 16.47 -5.75 6.01
N MET A 253 17.41 -6.16 6.87
CA MET A 253 17.35 -7.47 7.55
C MET A 253 16.14 -7.60 8.47
N HIS A 254 15.58 -6.48 8.93
CA HIS A 254 14.43 -6.45 9.83
C HIS A 254 13.11 -6.14 9.11
N VAL A 255 13.09 -6.03 7.77
CA VAL A 255 11.85 -5.79 7.01
C VAL A 255 10.83 -6.91 7.25
N ARG A 256 11.29 -8.15 7.40
CA ARG A 256 10.43 -9.27 7.79
C ARG A 256 9.72 -9.03 9.13
N TYR A 257 10.45 -8.54 10.15
CA TYR A 257 9.88 -8.20 11.45
C TYR A 257 8.80 -7.12 11.33
N SER A 258 9.06 -6.07 10.53
CA SER A 258 8.07 -5.04 10.22
C SER A 258 6.83 -5.63 9.54
N TYR A 259 7.01 -6.54 8.57
CA TYR A 259 5.92 -7.23 7.90
C TYR A 259 5.08 -8.12 8.85
N GLU A 260 5.71 -8.94 9.69
CA GLU A 260 5.02 -9.80 10.67
C GLU A 260 4.17 -8.95 11.64
N ASN A 261 4.73 -7.84 12.12
CA ASN A 261 4.02 -6.87 12.97
C ASN A 261 2.87 -6.16 12.22
N ALA A 262 3.04 -5.87 10.93
CA ALA A 262 1.97 -5.30 10.10
C ALA A 262 0.81 -6.28 9.91
N VAL A 263 1.07 -7.59 9.82
CA VAL A 263 0.03 -8.63 9.72
C VAL A 263 -0.82 -8.61 10.99
N VAL A 264 -0.17 -8.63 12.15
CA VAL A 264 -0.85 -8.51 13.45
C VAL A 264 -1.68 -7.23 13.51
N ALA A 265 -1.09 -6.10 13.13
CA ALA A 265 -1.78 -4.81 13.17
C ALA A 265 -3.02 -4.79 12.28
N LEU A 266 -2.95 -5.45 11.11
CA LEU A 266 -4.06 -5.56 10.18
C LEU A 266 -5.20 -6.41 10.78
N ASP A 267 -4.88 -7.57 11.34
CA ASP A 267 -5.87 -8.47 11.94
C ASP A 267 -6.61 -7.78 13.11
N ALA A 268 -5.87 -7.07 13.96
CA ALA A 268 -6.45 -6.28 15.04
C ALA A 268 -7.28 -5.08 14.54
N ALA A 269 -6.87 -4.43 13.44
CA ALA A 269 -7.65 -3.35 12.83
C ALA A 269 -9.00 -3.87 12.30
N MET A 270 -9.01 -5.08 11.74
CA MET A 270 -10.24 -5.78 11.34
C MET A 270 -11.13 -6.10 12.54
N GLN A 271 -10.58 -6.68 13.62
CA GLN A 271 -11.33 -7.03 14.83
C GLN A 271 -11.92 -5.81 15.55
N GLN A 272 -11.15 -4.71 15.66
CA GLN A 272 -11.57 -3.47 16.33
C GLN A 272 -12.37 -2.53 15.42
N ASN A 273 -12.61 -2.92 14.16
CA ASN A 273 -13.29 -2.10 13.15
C ASN A 273 -12.66 -0.69 12.97
N LYS A 274 -11.33 -0.61 13.02
CA LYS A 274 -10.56 0.63 12.80
C LYS A 274 -10.01 0.68 11.39
N ASP A 275 -9.93 1.87 10.79
CA ASP A 275 -9.42 2.03 9.42
C ASP A 275 -7.95 1.62 9.31
N TYR A 276 -7.13 2.01 10.27
CA TYR A 276 -5.75 1.56 10.37
C TYR A 276 -5.26 1.47 11.81
N LEU A 277 -4.20 0.69 12.02
CA LEU A 277 -3.49 0.58 13.29
C LEU A 277 -1.99 0.47 13.10
N PHE A 278 -1.23 1.19 13.93
CA PHE A 278 0.21 0.99 14.06
C PHE A 278 0.48 -0.07 15.12
N PHE A 279 1.34 -1.05 14.81
CA PHE A 279 1.74 -2.07 15.76
C PHE A 279 2.37 -1.48 17.04
N GLN A 280 3.05 -0.34 16.93
CA GLN A 280 3.64 0.36 18.08
C GLN A 280 2.60 0.83 19.10
N ASP A 281 1.34 1.04 18.68
CA ASP A 281 0.27 1.52 19.54
C ASP A 281 -0.34 0.41 20.41
N PHE A 282 0.14 -0.83 20.26
CA PHE A 282 -0.40 -2.00 20.97
C PHE A 282 0.11 -2.08 22.42
N GLY A 283 1.07 -1.23 22.80
CA GLY A 283 1.64 -1.23 24.15
C GLY A 283 2.10 -2.62 24.58
N ILE A 284 1.68 -3.06 25.77
CA ILE A 284 2.03 -4.39 26.30
C ILE A 284 1.41 -5.55 25.51
N HIS A 285 0.32 -5.32 24.76
CA HIS A 285 -0.32 -6.36 23.95
C HIS A 285 0.58 -6.89 22.84
N ARG A 286 1.64 -6.14 22.46
CA ARG A 286 2.69 -6.63 21.55
C ARG A 286 3.28 -7.96 22.00
N ILE A 287 3.43 -8.18 23.31
CA ILE A 287 3.94 -9.44 23.87
C ILE A 287 2.99 -10.57 23.49
N LEU A 288 1.68 -10.38 23.68
CA LEU A 288 0.67 -11.39 23.38
C LEU A 288 0.67 -11.74 21.89
N TYR A 289 0.74 -10.73 21.02
CA TYR A 289 0.79 -10.97 19.57
C TYR A 289 2.14 -11.51 19.07
N SER A 290 3.23 -11.35 19.84
CA SER A 290 4.53 -11.95 19.52
C SER A 290 4.59 -13.45 19.79
N VAL A 291 3.61 -14.00 20.53
CA VAL A 291 3.55 -15.44 20.80
C VAL A 291 3.03 -16.18 19.57
N THR A 292 3.94 -16.76 18.78
CA THR A 292 3.60 -17.54 17.58
C THR A 292 2.76 -18.78 17.89
N ASN A 293 3.04 -19.45 19.01
CA ASN A 293 2.28 -20.63 19.44
C ASN A 293 1.09 -20.22 20.31
N LYS A 294 -0.08 -20.07 19.67
CA LYS A 294 -1.34 -19.68 20.34
C LYS A 294 -1.77 -20.64 21.46
N GLU A 295 -1.31 -21.90 21.45
CA GLU A 295 -1.60 -22.85 22.54
C GLU A 295 -1.03 -22.37 23.88
N ILE A 296 0.10 -21.67 23.89
CA ILE A 296 0.67 -21.09 25.12
C ILE A 296 -0.31 -20.09 25.73
N LEU A 297 -0.88 -19.21 24.89
CA LEU A 297 -1.88 -18.24 25.34
C LEU A 297 -3.15 -18.95 25.83
N HIS A 298 -3.58 -20.00 25.12
CA HIS A 298 -4.73 -20.79 25.53
C HIS A 298 -4.52 -21.45 26.90
N HIS A 299 -3.35 -22.06 27.15
CA HIS A 299 -3.00 -22.65 28.44
C HIS A 299 -3.01 -21.61 29.57
N ILE A 300 -2.37 -20.44 29.36
CA ILE A 300 -2.38 -19.34 30.34
C ILE A 300 -3.82 -18.93 30.67
N TYR A 301 -4.69 -18.81 29.66
CA TYR A 301 -6.09 -18.48 29.87
C TYR A 301 -6.84 -19.56 30.65
N GLU A 302 -6.67 -20.83 30.29
CA GLU A 302 -7.34 -21.97 30.93
C GLU A 302 -6.91 -22.15 32.39
N GLU A 303 -5.62 -22.00 32.68
CA GLU A 303 -5.06 -22.07 34.04
C GLU A 303 -5.51 -20.90 34.91
N SER A 304 -5.73 -19.72 34.32
CA SER A 304 -6.09 -18.50 35.06
C SER A 304 -7.59 -18.31 35.23
N LEU A 305 -8.37 -18.35 34.13
CA LEU A 305 -9.80 -17.98 34.09
C LEU A 305 -10.73 -19.10 33.62
N GLY A 306 -10.20 -20.19 33.04
CA GLY A 306 -11.01 -21.27 32.47
C GLY A 306 -11.99 -21.91 33.45
N ILE A 307 -11.64 -21.96 34.75
CA ILE A 307 -12.55 -22.46 35.81
C ILE A 307 -13.80 -21.58 35.98
N LEU A 308 -13.66 -20.25 35.86
CA LEU A 308 -14.79 -19.33 35.98
C LEU A 308 -15.70 -19.42 34.76
N GLU A 309 -15.14 -19.56 33.56
CA GLU A 309 -15.91 -19.70 32.32
C GLU A 309 -16.76 -20.98 32.33
N ARG A 310 -16.18 -22.12 32.74
CA ARG A 310 -16.91 -23.39 32.92
C ARG A 310 -17.99 -23.26 33.98
N PHE A 311 -17.67 -22.67 35.13
CA PHE A 311 -18.63 -22.50 36.22
C PHE A 311 -19.82 -21.62 35.80
N ASP A 312 -19.57 -20.52 35.08
CA ASP A 312 -20.61 -19.64 34.54
C ASP A 312 -21.52 -20.38 33.54
N ALA A 313 -20.95 -21.21 32.67
CA ALA A 313 -21.73 -22.01 31.71
C ALA A 313 -22.63 -23.05 32.40
N GLU A 314 -22.12 -23.77 33.41
CA GLU A 314 -22.87 -24.80 34.13
C GLU A 314 -23.94 -24.22 35.06
N ASN A 315 -23.66 -23.10 35.72
CA ASN A 315 -24.50 -22.54 36.78
C ASN A 315 -25.30 -21.31 36.35
N LYS A 316 -25.16 -20.89 35.07
CA LYS A 316 -25.76 -19.67 34.51
C LYS A 316 -25.46 -18.42 35.34
N THR A 317 -24.22 -18.33 35.82
CA THR A 317 -23.72 -17.17 36.59
C THR A 317 -23.01 -16.16 35.68
N GLN A 318 -22.47 -15.10 36.27
CA GLN A 318 -21.76 -14.01 35.57
C GLN A 318 -20.47 -13.65 36.33
N LEU A 319 -19.79 -14.64 36.91
CA LEU A 319 -18.62 -14.44 37.75
C LEU A 319 -17.44 -13.91 36.94
N LEU A 320 -17.20 -14.45 35.74
CA LEU A 320 -16.13 -14.01 34.86
C LEU A 320 -16.31 -12.55 34.45
N GLU A 321 -17.53 -12.17 34.05
CA GLU A 321 -17.87 -10.80 33.69
C GLU A 321 -17.77 -9.85 34.89
N THR A 322 -18.22 -10.29 36.07
CA THR A 322 -18.09 -9.52 37.31
C THR A 322 -16.65 -9.21 37.63
N LEU A 323 -15.74 -10.18 37.47
CA LEU A 323 -14.31 -9.99 37.70
C LEU A 323 -13.71 -9.01 36.68
N HIS A 324 -14.12 -9.10 35.41
CA HIS A 324 -13.64 -8.20 34.36
C HIS A 324 -13.99 -6.74 34.67
N ILE A 325 -15.26 -6.47 34.98
CA ILE A 325 -15.75 -5.12 35.32
C ILE A 325 -15.11 -4.64 36.63
N TYR A 326 -14.90 -5.53 37.60
CA TYR A 326 -14.22 -5.20 38.84
C TYR A 326 -12.80 -4.67 38.62
N PHE A 327 -12.03 -5.27 37.72
CA PHE A 327 -10.72 -4.75 37.35
C PHE A 327 -10.80 -3.42 36.58
N GLN A 328 -11.77 -3.26 35.67
CA GLN A 328 -11.99 -1.99 34.96
C GLN A 328 -12.36 -0.85 35.92
N CYS A 329 -13.09 -1.16 36.98
CA CYS A 329 -13.45 -0.25 38.06
C CYS A 329 -12.37 -0.12 39.15
N GLN A 330 -11.11 -0.47 38.84
CA GLN A 330 -9.96 -0.35 39.76
C GLN A 330 -10.20 -1.06 41.11
N LYS A 331 -10.83 -2.24 41.09
CA LYS A 331 -11.21 -3.03 42.28
C LYS A 331 -12.22 -2.33 43.20
N SER A 332 -13.02 -1.38 42.71
CA SER A 332 -14.11 -0.74 43.46
C SER A 332 -15.39 -1.56 43.40
N ILE A 333 -15.82 -2.12 44.55
CA ILE A 333 -17.09 -2.86 44.65
C ILE A 333 -18.29 -1.97 44.29
N LEU A 334 -18.25 -0.70 44.72
CA LEU A 334 -19.36 0.23 44.50
C LEU A 334 -19.50 0.57 43.01
N ASP A 335 -18.39 0.89 42.35
CA ASP A 335 -18.42 1.26 40.93
C ASP A 335 -18.72 0.05 40.04
N THR A 336 -18.26 -1.13 40.43
CA THR A 336 -18.63 -2.40 39.79
C THR A 336 -20.13 -2.66 39.89
N ALA A 337 -20.70 -2.46 41.09
CA ALA A 337 -22.13 -2.64 41.32
C ALA A 337 -22.96 -1.68 40.47
N ASN A 338 -22.56 -0.40 40.41
CA ASN A 338 -23.19 0.61 39.57
C ASN A 338 -23.10 0.26 38.07
N THR A 339 -21.92 -0.13 37.59
CA THR A 339 -21.67 -0.49 36.17
C THR A 339 -22.47 -1.72 35.75
N MET A 340 -22.61 -2.72 36.64
CA MET A 340 -23.37 -3.93 36.38
C MET A 340 -24.88 -3.79 36.68
N PHE A 341 -25.34 -2.63 37.14
CA PHE A 341 -26.72 -2.42 37.61
C PHE A 341 -27.17 -3.45 38.66
N THR A 342 -26.28 -3.77 39.61
CA THR A 342 -26.57 -4.71 40.72
C THR A 342 -26.29 -4.07 42.07
N HIS A 343 -26.72 -4.73 43.16
CA HIS A 343 -26.44 -4.26 44.51
C HIS A 343 -25.01 -4.64 44.95
N ARG A 344 -24.33 -3.79 45.73
CA ARG A 344 -22.98 -4.04 46.28
C ARG A 344 -22.81 -5.42 46.93
N ASN A 345 -23.85 -5.89 47.63
CA ASN A 345 -23.83 -7.19 48.31
C ASN A 345 -23.71 -8.35 47.31
N THR A 346 -24.35 -8.23 46.15
CA THR A 346 -24.26 -9.23 45.07
C THR A 346 -22.84 -9.28 44.52
N ILE A 347 -22.21 -8.13 44.30
CA ILE A 347 -20.80 -8.07 43.88
C ILE A 347 -19.89 -8.67 44.95
N SER A 348 -20.05 -8.31 46.22
CA SER A 348 -19.26 -8.90 47.31
C SER A 348 -19.42 -10.42 47.40
N TYR A 349 -20.64 -10.94 47.21
CA TYR A 349 -20.90 -12.38 47.17
C TYR A 349 -20.20 -13.04 45.98
N ARG A 350 -20.33 -12.46 44.78
CA ARG A 350 -19.67 -12.97 43.56
C ARG A 350 -18.15 -12.96 43.70
N LEU A 351 -17.54 -11.89 44.22
CA LEU A 351 -16.10 -11.79 44.44
C LEU A 351 -15.59 -12.84 45.45
N LYS A 352 -16.32 -13.09 46.53
CA LYS A 352 -15.99 -14.19 47.46
C LYS A 352 -16.04 -15.55 46.77
N LYS A 353 -17.04 -15.76 45.92
CA LYS A 353 -17.17 -17.01 45.15
C LYS A 353 -16.06 -17.15 44.11
N ILE A 354 -15.70 -16.07 43.43
CA ILE A 354 -14.59 -16.00 42.47
C ILE A 354 -13.27 -16.38 43.17
N GLN A 355 -12.95 -15.74 44.30
CA GLN A 355 -11.72 -16.03 45.06
C GLN A 355 -11.65 -17.49 45.54
N ALA A 356 -12.79 -18.10 45.86
CA ALA A 356 -12.85 -19.50 46.28
C ALA A 356 -12.70 -20.50 45.13
N LEU A 357 -12.96 -20.08 43.89
CA LEU A 357 -12.84 -20.92 42.69
C LEU A 357 -11.49 -20.74 41.98
N LEU A 358 -10.94 -19.53 42.00
CA LEU A 358 -9.68 -19.24 41.32
C LEU A 358 -8.49 -19.90 42.03
N PRO A 359 -7.52 -20.43 41.26
CA PRO A 359 -6.23 -20.83 41.81
C PRO A 359 -5.33 -19.63 42.16
N LEU A 360 -5.72 -18.42 41.74
CA LEU A 360 -4.97 -17.17 41.87
C LEU A 360 -5.64 -16.22 42.89
N SER A 361 -4.82 -15.45 43.60
CA SER A 361 -5.24 -14.41 44.54
C SER A 361 -5.66 -13.12 43.83
N LEU A 362 -6.78 -12.53 44.26
CA LEU A 362 -7.20 -11.21 43.79
C LEU A 362 -6.41 -10.07 44.46
N ASP A 363 -5.54 -10.36 45.44
CA ASP A 363 -4.80 -9.35 46.19
C ASP A 363 -3.29 -9.38 45.95
N GLU A 364 -2.74 -10.53 45.53
CA GLU A 364 -1.31 -10.62 45.19
C GLU A 364 -1.02 -9.96 43.83
N PRO A 365 -0.02 -9.08 43.73
CA PRO A 365 0.28 -8.34 42.50
C PRO A 365 0.55 -9.23 41.27
N GLU A 366 1.28 -10.33 41.45
CA GLU A 366 1.64 -11.24 40.36
C GLU A 366 0.44 -12.03 39.84
N ASP A 367 -0.43 -12.48 40.74
CA ASP A 367 -1.68 -13.15 40.40
C ASP A 367 -2.68 -12.21 39.71
N MET A 368 -2.79 -10.96 40.19
CA MET A 368 -3.61 -9.94 39.53
C MET A 368 -3.11 -9.66 38.11
N LEU A 369 -1.79 -9.59 37.91
CA LEU A 369 -1.20 -9.42 36.58
C LEU A 369 -1.58 -10.60 35.67
N MET A 370 -1.46 -11.84 36.15
CA MET A 370 -1.84 -13.02 35.35
C MET A 370 -3.32 -13.05 35.01
N LEU A 371 -4.21 -12.71 35.95
CA LEU A 371 -5.65 -12.61 35.68
C LEU A 371 -5.97 -11.51 34.66
N GLN A 372 -5.32 -10.34 34.76
CA GLN A 372 -5.45 -9.27 33.78
C GLN A 372 -4.95 -9.71 32.41
N MET A 373 -3.78 -10.38 32.33
CA MET A 373 -3.25 -10.94 31.09
C MET A 373 -4.21 -11.96 30.47
N ALA A 374 -4.82 -12.84 31.28
CA ALA A 374 -5.80 -13.80 30.79
C ALA A 374 -7.03 -13.11 30.17
N PHE A 375 -7.51 -12.02 30.75
CA PHE A 375 -8.57 -11.21 30.10
C PHE A 375 -8.10 -10.59 28.77
N GLN A 376 -6.85 -10.16 28.66
CA GLN A 376 -6.31 -9.67 27.39
C GLN A 376 -6.20 -10.77 26.34
N ILE A 377 -5.74 -11.96 26.72
CA ILE A 377 -5.68 -13.14 25.84
C ILE A 377 -7.07 -13.48 25.28
N ARG A 378 -8.10 -13.42 26.12
CA ARG A 378 -9.49 -13.66 25.70
C ARG A 378 -9.93 -12.72 24.56
N SER A 379 -9.43 -11.48 24.55
CA SER A 379 -9.79 -10.48 23.52
C SER A 379 -9.08 -10.68 22.18
N ILE A 380 -8.03 -11.50 22.13
CA ILE A 380 -7.24 -11.79 20.92
C ILE A 380 -7.78 -13.02 20.15
N LYS A 381 -8.79 -13.72 20.70
CA LYS A 381 -9.39 -14.92 20.11
C LYS A 381 -9.94 -14.70 18.70
#